data_AF-A0A819R6S3-F1
#
_entry.id   AF-A0A819R6S3-F1
#
_cell.length_a   1.000
_cell.length_b   1.000
_cell.length_c   1.000
_cell.angle_alpha   90.00
_cell.angle_beta   90.00
_cell.angle_gamma   90.00
#
_symmetry.space_group_name_H-M   'P 1'
#
loop_
_entity.id
_entity.type
_entity.pdbx_description
1 polymer ?
#
loop_
_entity_poly.entity_id
_entity_poly.type
_entity_poly.pdbx_seq_one_letter_code
_entity_poly.pdbx_strand_id
1 'polypeptide(L)'
;YCFDENIGYEYVKHCLEEQNRLPIKLRFKYSPFKLHSKKNRDILSLFHHDRTTLLRTTVEFTTSVGGMFTLRQYKLFDYPPFYESVEMIFKPSAAIFIKRVVDQLDPDNTFIKLILAIIAFSTINYTMYRENAQINLINIKETLHIQDMYVDLAWQYLLYKYGHHQAVIFEAHEVQKFTEMIDSIIEQTERTLFLWSKDLFFFCCFSY
;
A
#
# COMPACT_ATOMS: atom_id res chain seq x y z
N TYR A 1 7.04 11.78 19.61
CA TYR A 1 5.87 12.67 19.67
C TYR A 1 4.82 11.95 20.50
N CYS A 2 4.53 12.42 21.72
CA CYS A 2 3.38 11.91 22.46
C CYS A 2 2.12 12.45 21.79
N PHE A 3 1.25 11.55 21.34
CA PHE A 3 -0.10 11.89 20.93
C PHE A 3 -0.82 12.42 22.17
N ASP A 4 -1.22 13.69 22.17
CA ASP A 4 -2.06 14.22 23.24
C ASP A 4 -3.48 13.72 23.02
N GLU A 5 -3.85 12.67 23.75
CA GLU A 5 -5.17 12.03 23.67
C GLU A 5 -6.33 13.04 23.82
N ASN A 6 -6.09 14.17 24.51
CA ASN A 6 -7.11 15.20 24.70
C ASN A 6 -7.40 15.99 23.41
N ILE A 7 -6.40 16.18 22.55
CA ILE A 7 -6.58 16.89 21.27
C ILE A 7 -7.42 16.04 20.32
N GLY A 8 -7.16 14.72 20.28
CA GLY A 8 -7.96 13.78 19.50
C GLY A 8 -9.42 13.73 19.98
N TYR A 9 -9.63 13.71 21.30
CA TYR A 9 -10.96 13.68 21.90
C TYR A 9 -11.80 14.93 21.55
N GLU A 10 -11.25 16.13 21.72
CA GLU A 10 -11.98 17.37 21.43
C GLU A 10 -12.30 17.51 19.93
N TYR A 11 -11.40 17.07 19.05
CA TYR A 11 -11.66 17.05 17.60
C TYR A 11 -12.80 16.09 17.23
N VAL A 12 -12.78 14.86 17.76
CA VAL A 12 -13.83 13.86 17.51
C VAL A 12 -15.17 14.34 18.06
N LYS A 13 -15.18 14.92 19.26
CA LYS A 13 -16.37 15.49 19.90
C LYS A 13 -16.96 16.62 19.07
N HIS A 14 -16.15 17.56 18.59
CA HIS A 14 -16.60 18.63 17.71
C HIS A 14 -17.21 18.10 16.41
N CYS A 15 -16.58 17.11 15.77
CA CYS A 15 -17.11 16.46 14.57
C CYS A 15 -18.46 15.76 14.82
N LEU A 16 -18.61 15.08 15.96
CA LEU A 16 -19.87 14.45 16.36
C LEU A 16 -20.98 15.48 16.63
N GLU A 17 -20.65 16.60 17.27
CA GLU A 17 -21.59 17.70 17.50
C GLU A 17 -22.08 18.30 16.18
N GLU A 18 -21.18 18.55 15.23
CA GLU A 18 -21.52 19.03 13.89
C GLU A 18 -22.39 18.02 13.11
N GLN A 19 -22.10 16.73 13.21
CA GLN A 19 -22.96 15.69 12.62
C GLN A 19 -24.35 15.65 13.27
N ASN A 20 -24.42 15.78 14.59
CA ASN A 20 -25.69 15.75 15.32
C ASN A 20 -26.58 16.97 15.00
N ARG A 21 -26.01 18.08 14.54
CA ARG A 21 -26.75 19.26 14.06
C ARG A 21 -27.42 19.04 12.70
N LEU A 22 -27.00 18.04 11.92
CA LEU A 22 -27.61 17.73 10.63
C LEU A 22 -28.93 16.95 10.80
N PRO A 23 -29.91 17.11 9.87
CA PRO A 23 -31.10 16.26 9.82
C PRO A 23 -30.72 14.77 9.76
N ILE A 24 -31.48 13.89 10.42
CA ILE A 24 -31.15 12.43 10.54
C ILE A 24 -30.84 11.77 9.18
N LYS A 25 -31.50 12.20 8.10
CA LYS A 25 -31.27 11.70 6.72
C LYS A 25 -29.97 12.21 6.07
N LEU A 26 -29.33 13.20 6.68
CA LEU A 26 -28.09 13.85 6.26
C LEU A 26 -26.93 13.58 7.25
N ARG A 27 -27.22 13.20 8.50
CA ARG A 27 -26.23 12.66 9.43
C ARG A 27 -25.56 11.47 8.77
N PHE A 28 -24.23 11.45 8.76
CA PHE A 28 -23.43 10.38 8.14
C PHE A 28 -23.67 10.16 6.63
N LYS A 29 -24.60 10.88 5.97
CA LYS A 29 -24.46 11.18 4.54
C LYS A 29 -23.37 12.21 4.45
N TYR A 30 -22.15 11.70 4.49
CA TYR A 30 -20.96 12.44 4.13
C TYR A 30 -21.30 13.24 2.87
N SER A 31 -21.30 14.58 2.98
CA SER A 31 -21.07 15.41 1.80
C SER A 31 -19.85 14.79 1.15
N PRO A 32 -19.92 14.34 -0.13
CA PRO A 32 -18.80 13.69 -0.78
C PRO A 32 -17.61 14.56 -0.49
N PHE A 33 -16.64 13.95 0.19
CA PHE A 33 -15.44 14.58 0.68
C PHE A 33 -15.17 15.82 -0.17
N LYS A 34 -15.29 17.02 0.40
CA LYS A 34 -14.32 18.06 0.04
C LYS A 34 -12.99 17.56 0.61
N LEU A 35 -12.55 16.39 0.13
CA LEU A 35 -11.17 15.99 -0.04
C LEU A 35 -10.63 17.26 -0.61
N HIS A 36 -9.93 17.99 0.24
CA HIS A 36 -9.49 19.31 -0.07
C HIS A 36 -8.63 19.11 -1.31
N SER A 37 -9.23 19.34 -2.48
CA SER A 37 -8.57 19.43 -3.76
C SER A 37 -7.83 20.76 -3.85
N LYS A 38 -7.48 21.36 -2.69
CA LYS A 38 -6.08 21.75 -2.45
C LYS A 38 -5.23 20.53 -2.82
N LYS A 39 -5.04 20.44 -4.13
CA LYS A 39 -4.16 19.61 -4.95
C LYS A 39 -3.11 18.96 -4.07
N ASN A 40 -2.78 17.70 -4.34
CA ASN A 40 -1.53 17.00 -4.00
C ASN A 40 -0.28 17.87 -4.33
N ARG A 41 -0.20 19.05 -3.75
CA ARG A 41 0.85 20.05 -3.82
C ARG A 41 1.91 19.70 -2.81
N ASP A 42 1.60 18.87 -1.83
CA ASP A 42 2.54 18.41 -0.82
C ASP A 42 3.60 17.50 -1.47
N ILE A 43 3.22 16.68 -2.46
CA ILE A 43 4.23 16.01 -3.30
C ILE A 43 5.00 17.03 -4.14
N LEU A 44 4.34 18.10 -4.61
CA LEU A 44 4.98 19.13 -5.43
C LEU A 44 5.87 20.07 -4.61
N SER A 45 5.72 20.15 -3.28
CA SER A 45 6.55 20.94 -2.38
C SER A 45 7.87 20.24 -2.04
N LEU A 46 7.92 18.91 -2.16
CA LEU A 46 9.18 18.16 -2.08
C LEU A 46 10.19 18.63 -3.13
N PHE A 47 11.47 18.62 -2.76
CA PHE A 47 12.57 18.90 -3.67
C PHE A 47 12.55 17.95 -4.87
N HIS A 48 12.97 18.43 -6.05
CA HIS A 48 12.98 17.63 -7.27
C HIS A 48 13.73 16.29 -7.11
N HIS A 49 14.85 16.30 -6.39
CA HIS A 49 15.62 15.11 -6.10
C HIS A 49 14.82 14.09 -5.28
N ASP A 50 14.26 14.51 -4.14
CA ASP A 50 13.44 13.66 -3.26
C ASP A 50 12.21 13.12 -4.00
N ARG A 51 11.54 13.93 -4.82
CA ARG A 51 10.42 13.47 -5.66
C ARG A 51 10.82 12.39 -6.64
N THR A 52 11.97 12.56 -7.30
CA THR A 52 12.44 11.59 -8.31
C THR A 52 12.86 10.29 -7.65
N THR A 53 13.56 10.38 -6.52
CA THR A 53 13.98 9.22 -5.73
C THR A 53 12.75 8.49 -5.21
N LEU A 54 11.82 9.20 -4.56
CA LEU A 54 10.57 8.63 -4.06
C LEU A 54 9.76 8.02 -5.20
N LEU A 55 9.52 8.73 -6.30
CA LEU A 55 8.75 8.20 -7.43
C LEU A 55 9.40 6.96 -8.04
N ARG A 56 10.71 6.92 -8.23
CA ARG A 56 11.41 5.73 -8.75
C ARG A 56 11.20 4.53 -7.82
N THR A 57 11.43 4.75 -6.53
CA THR A 57 11.30 3.73 -5.49
C THR A 57 9.86 3.25 -5.33
N THR A 58 8.90 4.18 -5.29
CA THR A 58 7.47 3.90 -5.23
C THR A 58 6.98 3.13 -6.45
N VAL A 59 7.41 3.51 -7.66
CA VAL A 59 6.90 2.90 -8.91
C VAL A 59 7.16 1.40 -8.95
N GLU A 60 8.32 0.92 -8.52
CA GLU A 60 8.64 -0.51 -8.55
C GLU A 60 7.67 -1.34 -7.68
N PHE A 61 7.40 -0.88 -6.46
CA PHE A 61 6.51 -1.58 -5.51
C PHE A 61 5.04 -1.39 -5.85
N THR A 62 4.62 -0.15 -6.13
CA THR A 62 3.23 0.16 -6.46
C THR A 62 2.81 -0.44 -7.80
N THR A 63 3.72 -0.60 -8.77
CA THR A 63 3.41 -1.30 -10.02
C THR A 63 3.20 -2.78 -9.78
N SER A 64 4.02 -3.42 -8.94
CA SER A 64 3.86 -4.84 -8.60
C SER A 64 2.53 -5.10 -7.89
N VAL A 65 2.24 -4.38 -6.81
CA VAL A 65 0.99 -4.55 -6.04
C VAL A 65 -0.23 -4.04 -6.84
N GLY A 66 -0.09 -2.94 -7.57
CA GLY A 66 -1.14 -2.43 -8.46
C GLY A 66 -1.44 -3.38 -9.63
N GLY A 67 -0.43 -4.09 -10.12
CA GLY A 67 -0.56 -5.18 -11.10
C GLY A 67 -1.38 -6.34 -10.51
N MET A 68 -1.06 -6.79 -9.31
CA MET A 68 -1.83 -7.83 -8.58
C MET A 68 -3.30 -7.42 -8.41
N PHE A 69 -3.54 -6.18 -8.03
CA PHE A 69 -4.90 -5.63 -7.92
C PHE A 69 -5.63 -5.65 -9.27
N THR A 70 -4.97 -5.25 -10.35
CA THR A 70 -5.53 -5.27 -11.71
C THR A 70 -5.87 -6.70 -12.13
N LEU A 71 -4.94 -7.65 -11.92
CA LEU A 71 -5.12 -9.07 -12.21
C LEU A 71 -6.37 -9.62 -11.52
N ARG A 72 -6.59 -9.23 -10.27
CA ARG A 72 -7.78 -9.60 -9.52
C ARG A 72 -9.06 -8.96 -10.04
N GLN A 73 -9.04 -7.64 -10.28
CA GLN A 73 -10.22 -6.88 -10.68
C GLN A 73 -10.83 -7.45 -11.96
N TYR A 74 -9.97 -7.90 -12.88
CA TYR A 74 -10.37 -8.54 -14.14
C TYR A 74 -10.44 -10.07 -14.06
N LYS A 75 -10.21 -10.66 -12.88
CA LYS A 75 -10.19 -12.10 -12.64
C LYS A 75 -9.34 -12.85 -13.67
N LEU A 76 -8.17 -12.29 -14.02
CA LEU A 76 -7.33 -12.84 -15.09
C LEU A 76 -6.82 -14.25 -14.73
N PHE A 77 -6.64 -14.54 -13.44
CA PHE A 77 -6.27 -15.89 -12.96
C PHE A 77 -7.41 -16.92 -12.99
N ASP A 78 -8.64 -16.51 -13.26
CA ASP A 78 -9.77 -17.41 -13.54
C ASP A 78 -9.85 -17.77 -15.02
N TYR A 79 -9.06 -17.11 -15.87
CA TYR A 79 -8.96 -17.41 -17.31
C TYR A 79 -7.81 -18.39 -17.57
N PRO A 80 -8.08 -19.67 -17.94
CA PRO A 80 -7.05 -20.70 -18.03
C PRO A 80 -5.88 -20.36 -18.96
N PRO A 81 -6.09 -19.81 -20.18
CA PRO A 81 -4.96 -19.49 -21.07
C PRO A 81 -4.02 -18.43 -20.48
N PHE A 82 -4.55 -17.49 -19.70
CA PHE A 82 -3.72 -16.51 -19.00
C PHE A 82 -2.91 -17.18 -17.89
N TYR A 83 -3.56 -18.02 -17.07
CA TYR A 83 -2.88 -18.73 -15.99
C TYR A 83 -1.77 -19.67 -16.51
N GLU A 84 -2.05 -20.46 -17.56
CA GLU A 84 -1.06 -21.32 -18.24
C GLU A 84 0.13 -20.50 -18.77
N SER A 85 -0.13 -19.31 -19.32
CA SER A 85 0.94 -18.41 -19.78
C SER A 85 1.80 -17.91 -18.62
N VAL A 86 1.20 -17.58 -17.48
CA VAL A 86 1.92 -17.17 -16.27
C VAL A 86 2.75 -18.33 -15.71
N GLU A 87 2.20 -19.56 -15.68
CA GLU A 87 2.92 -20.77 -15.26
C GLU A 87 4.16 -21.03 -16.14
N MET A 88 4.02 -20.85 -17.45
CA MET A 88 5.12 -21.00 -18.40
C MET A 88 6.23 -19.97 -18.19
N ILE A 89 5.87 -18.71 -17.85
CA ILE A 89 6.84 -17.62 -17.68
C ILE A 89 7.56 -17.69 -16.32
N PHE A 90 6.82 -17.92 -15.22
CA PHE A 90 7.33 -17.75 -13.85
C PHE A 90 7.60 -19.06 -13.10
N LYS A 91 7.33 -20.22 -13.72
CA LYS A 91 7.23 -21.56 -13.11
C LYS A 91 5.89 -21.77 -12.36
N PRO A 92 5.38 -23.02 -12.29
CA PRO A 92 4.09 -23.31 -11.65
C PRO A 92 4.00 -22.89 -10.18
N SER A 93 5.06 -23.07 -9.39
CA SER A 93 5.06 -22.70 -7.97
C SER A 93 4.89 -21.19 -7.75
N ALA A 94 5.52 -20.36 -8.59
CA ALA A 94 5.39 -18.91 -8.51
C ALA A 94 3.99 -18.46 -8.97
N ALA A 95 3.45 -19.05 -10.03
CA ALA A 95 2.10 -18.75 -10.50
C ALA A 95 1.03 -19.09 -9.45
N ILE A 96 1.15 -20.25 -8.79
CA ILE A 96 0.27 -20.64 -7.68
C ILE A 96 0.39 -19.63 -6.53
N PHE A 97 1.61 -19.23 -6.17
CA PHE A 97 1.84 -18.24 -5.12
C PHE A 97 1.19 -16.89 -5.47
N ILE A 98 1.46 -16.36 -6.67
CA ILE A 98 0.89 -15.09 -7.14
C ILE A 98 -0.63 -15.17 -7.14
N LYS A 99 -1.23 -16.26 -7.65
CA LYS A 99 -2.69 -16.44 -7.64
C LYS A 99 -3.25 -16.37 -6.22
N ARG A 100 -2.64 -17.09 -5.26
CA ARG A 100 -3.08 -17.05 -3.85
C ARG A 100 -3.01 -15.64 -3.25
N VAL A 101 -1.92 -14.93 -3.51
CA VAL A 101 -1.75 -13.52 -3.07
C VAL A 101 -2.86 -12.65 -3.66
N VAL A 102 -3.10 -12.77 -4.97
CA VAL A 102 -4.13 -12.01 -5.69
C VAL A 102 -5.53 -12.31 -5.17
N ASP A 103 -5.84 -13.58 -4.86
CA ASP A 103 -7.13 -13.99 -4.33
C ASP A 103 -7.40 -13.46 -2.91
N GLN A 104 -6.34 -13.19 -2.13
CA GLN A 104 -6.42 -12.70 -0.75
C GLN A 104 -6.58 -11.18 -0.63
N LEU A 105 -6.33 -10.39 -1.68
CA LEU A 105 -6.47 -8.93 -1.63
C LEU A 105 -7.90 -8.51 -1.26
N ASP A 106 -8.10 -7.35 -0.63
CA ASP A 106 -9.44 -6.83 -0.27
C ASP A 106 -10.21 -6.29 -1.49
N PRO A 107 -11.48 -6.63 -1.75
CA PRO A 107 -12.21 -6.19 -2.96
C PRO A 107 -12.43 -4.67 -3.05
N ASP A 108 -12.15 -3.92 -1.99
CA ASP A 108 -12.30 -2.48 -1.95
C ASP A 108 -11.16 -1.73 -2.62
N ASN A 109 -11.42 -1.31 -3.86
CA ASN A 109 -10.52 -0.50 -4.68
C ASN A 109 -10.09 0.81 -4.01
N THR A 110 -10.93 1.42 -3.18
CA THR A 110 -10.60 2.69 -2.51
C THR A 110 -9.62 2.45 -1.39
N PHE A 111 -9.88 1.43 -0.57
CA PHE A 111 -8.99 1.06 0.52
C PHE A 111 -7.62 0.65 -0.01
N ILE A 112 -7.56 -0.19 -1.06
CA ILE A 112 -6.29 -0.59 -1.68
C ILE A 112 -5.50 0.61 -2.19
N LYS A 113 -6.14 1.61 -2.81
CA LYS A 113 -5.44 2.82 -3.25
C LYS A 113 -4.84 3.60 -2.09
N LEU A 114 -5.52 3.67 -0.95
CA LEU A 114 -5.01 4.31 0.26
C LEU A 114 -3.82 3.52 0.83
N ILE A 115 -3.90 2.19 0.89
CA ILE A 115 -2.78 1.33 1.31
C ILE A 115 -1.58 1.49 0.37
N LEU A 116 -1.80 1.48 -0.95
CA LEU A 116 -0.73 1.72 -1.94
C LEU A 116 -0.08 3.10 -1.75
N ALA A 117 -0.84 4.13 -1.41
CA ALA A 117 -0.30 5.45 -1.11
C ALA A 117 0.51 5.43 0.20
N ILE A 118 0.04 4.77 1.26
CA ILE A 118 0.79 4.63 2.51
C ILE A 118 2.12 3.90 2.28
N ILE A 119 2.11 2.81 1.51
CA ILE A 119 3.31 2.05 1.15
C ILE A 119 4.25 2.91 0.28
N ALA A 120 3.70 3.66 -0.68
CA ALA A 120 4.46 4.55 -1.55
C ALA A 120 5.30 5.58 -0.78
N PHE A 121 4.75 6.12 0.31
CA PHE A 121 5.40 7.11 1.16
C PHE A 121 6.10 6.50 2.38
N SER A 122 6.04 5.19 2.58
CA SER A 122 6.73 4.52 3.66
C SER A 122 8.24 4.62 3.45
N THR A 123 8.89 5.44 4.28
CA THR A 123 10.36 5.62 4.23
C THR A 123 11.11 4.47 4.90
N ILE A 124 10.41 3.46 5.42
CA ILE A 124 10.98 2.33 6.15
C ILE A 124 11.19 1.16 5.19
N ASN A 125 12.45 0.75 5.02
CA ASN A 125 13.08 -0.52 4.56
C ASN A 125 12.41 -1.46 3.54
N TYR A 126 11.11 -1.42 3.34
CA TYR A 126 10.41 -2.24 2.37
C TYR A 126 10.78 -1.90 0.93
N THR A 127 11.30 -0.69 0.69
CA THR A 127 11.47 -0.19 -0.67
C THR A 127 12.88 -0.26 -1.25
N MET A 128 13.90 -0.75 -0.53
CA MET A 128 15.23 -0.97 -1.13
C MET A 128 16.03 -2.09 -0.46
N TYR A 129 16.04 -3.25 -1.12
CA TYR A 129 17.07 -4.29 -1.05
C TYR A 129 18.37 -3.90 -1.77
N ARG A 130 18.78 -2.63 -1.69
CA ARG A 130 20.14 -2.25 -2.07
C ARG A 130 20.92 -2.06 -0.79
N GLU A 131 21.70 -3.07 -0.41
CA GLU A 131 22.56 -3.07 0.78
C GLU A 131 23.49 -1.84 0.90
N ASN A 132 23.65 -1.04 -0.17
CA ASN A 132 24.54 0.12 -0.20
C ASN A 132 23.91 1.44 -0.68
N ALA A 133 22.60 1.51 -0.88
CA ALA A 133 21.94 2.76 -1.26
C ALA A 133 21.30 3.41 -0.03
N GLN A 134 22.07 4.19 0.73
CA GLN A 134 21.47 5.12 1.68
C GLN A 134 20.58 6.08 0.89
N ILE A 135 19.26 5.92 1.01
CA ILE A 135 18.30 6.88 0.47
C ILE A 135 18.40 8.13 1.35
N ASN A 136 19.30 9.04 0.98
CA ASN A 136 19.39 10.36 1.61
C ASN A 136 18.23 11.23 1.11
N LEU A 137 17.03 11.02 1.66
CA LEU A 137 15.95 11.98 1.52
C LEU A 137 16.35 13.25 2.27
N ILE A 138 16.38 14.38 1.56
CA ILE A 138 16.74 15.67 2.16
C ILE A 138 15.68 16.08 3.19
N ASN A 139 14.41 15.74 2.95
CA ASN A 139 13.31 16.07 3.85
C ASN A 139 12.43 14.86 4.26
N ILE A 140 13.01 13.91 5.00
CA ILE A 140 12.27 12.75 5.53
C ILE A 140 11.01 13.14 6.33
N LYS A 141 11.03 14.29 7.01
CA LYS A 141 9.92 14.79 7.83
C LYS A 141 8.68 15.10 6.98
N GLU A 142 8.87 15.69 5.81
CA GLU A 142 7.76 16.02 4.90
C GLU A 142 7.18 14.75 4.27
N THR A 143 8.02 13.78 3.91
CA THR A 143 7.56 12.47 3.42
C THR A 143 6.72 11.73 4.46
N LEU A 144 7.18 11.67 5.72
CA LEU A 144 6.43 11.06 6.81
C LEU A 144 5.11 11.78 7.05
N HIS A 145 5.08 13.11 6.98
CA HIS A 145 3.85 13.87 7.12
C HIS A 145 2.81 13.53 6.04
N ILE A 146 3.25 13.35 4.78
CA ILE A 146 2.37 12.91 3.69
C ILE A 146 1.86 11.49 3.94
N GLN A 147 2.72 10.58 4.42
CA GLN A 147 2.33 9.23 4.80
C GLN A 147 1.25 9.24 5.89
N ASP A 148 1.46 9.99 6.97
CA ASP A 148 0.53 10.13 8.09
C ASP A 148 -0.84 10.63 7.61
N MET A 149 -0.86 11.59 6.68
CA MET A 149 -2.11 12.07 6.07
C MET A 149 -2.87 10.93 5.35
N TYR A 150 -2.18 10.05 4.64
CA TYR A 150 -2.84 8.89 3.99
C TYR A 150 -3.30 7.84 5.00
N VAL A 151 -2.58 7.65 6.11
CA VAL A 151 -3.01 6.80 7.23
C VAL A 151 -4.30 7.33 7.84
N ASP A 152 -4.36 8.63 8.13
CA ASP A 152 -5.57 9.28 8.64
C ASP A 152 -6.75 9.14 7.67
N LEU A 153 -6.51 9.30 6.36
CA LEU A 153 -7.54 9.11 5.33
C LEU A 153 -8.02 7.66 5.26
N ALA A 154 -7.12 6.68 5.36
CA ALA A 154 -7.46 5.27 5.42
C ALA A 154 -8.34 4.97 6.65
N TRP A 155 -7.96 5.48 7.81
CA TRP A 155 -8.72 5.33 9.04
C TRP A 155 -10.13 5.93 8.94
N GLN A 156 -10.23 7.18 8.47
CA GLN A 156 -11.51 7.84 8.24
C GLN A 156 -12.39 7.08 7.24
N TYR A 157 -11.78 6.50 6.21
CA TYR A 157 -12.48 5.67 5.24
C TYR A 157 -13.07 4.41 5.88
N LEU A 158 -12.30 3.71 6.73
CA LEU A 158 -12.77 2.53 7.45
C LEU A 158 -13.93 2.87 8.40
N LEU A 159 -13.79 3.96 9.16
CA LEU A 159 -14.86 4.46 10.03
C LEU A 159 -16.13 4.79 9.24
N TYR A 160 -15.99 5.40 8.07
CA TYR A 160 -17.11 5.71 7.19
C TYR A 160 -17.78 4.45 6.64
N LYS A 161 -17.00 3.47 6.18
CA LYS A 161 -17.53 2.29 5.49
C LYS A 161 -18.11 1.24 6.44
N TYR A 162 -17.47 1.01 7.58
CA TYR A 162 -17.79 -0.10 8.47
C TYR A 162 -18.32 0.35 9.86
N GLY A 163 -18.15 1.63 10.20
CA GLY A 163 -18.43 2.13 11.55
C GLY A 163 -17.34 1.74 12.56
N HIS A 164 -17.36 2.35 13.75
CA HIS A 164 -16.25 2.30 14.70
C HIS A 164 -15.83 0.87 15.09
N HIS A 165 -16.75 0.03 15.55
CA HIS A 165 -16.41 -1.30 16.05
C HIS A 165 -15.80 -2.20 14.97
N GLN A 166 -16.42 -2.22 13.79
CA GLN A 166 -15.93 -3.04 12.68
C GLN A 166 -14.65 -2.46 12.07
N ALA A 167 -14.47 -1.14 12.06
CA ALA A 167 -13.23 -0.50 11.61
C ALA A 167 -12.03 -0.94 12.44
N VAL A 168 -12.15 -1.01 13.78
CA VAL A 168 -11.08 -1.50 14.66
C VAL A 168 -10.74 -2.96 14.38
N ILE A 169 -11.75 -3.82 14.23
CA ILE A 169 -11.52 -5.25 13.90
C ILE A 169 -10.86 -5.38 12.53
N PHE A 170 -11.34 -4.61 11.55
CA PHE A 170 -10.83 -4.61 10.18
C PHE A 170 -9.39 -4.12 10.14
N GLU A 171 -9.07 -3.02 10.84
CA GLU A 171 -7.71 -2.52 10.96
C GLU A 171 -6.77 -3.58 11.52
N ALA A 172 -7.12 -4.20 12.66
CA ALA A 172 -6.28 -5.22 13.28
C ALA A 172 -6.04 -6.42 12.35
N HIS A 173 -7.07 -6.87 11.62
CA HIS A 173 -7.00 -8.07 10.79
C HIS A 173 -6.39 -7.82 9.41
N GLU A 174 -6.79 -6.75 8.73
CA GLU A 174 -6.34 -6.48 7.37
C GLU A 174 -4.95 -5.87 7.35
N VAL A 175 -4.59 -5.01 8.30
CA VAL A 175 -3.20 -4.52 8.41
C VAL A 175 -2.25 -5.70 8.62
N GLN A 176 -2.61 -6.64 9.52
CA GLN A 176 -1.83 -7.85 9.75
C GLN A 176 -1.67 -8.67 8.47
N LYS A 177 -2.77 -8.94 7.74
CA LYS A 177 -2.70 -9.68 6.46
C LYS A 177 -1.84 -8.99 5.42
N PHE A 178 -1.95 -7.66 5.29
CA PHE A 178 -1.13 -6.92 4.34
C PHE A 178 0.35 -7.01 4.71
N THR A 179 0.70 -6.91 6.00
CA THR A 179 2.07 -7.09 6.47
C THR A 179 2.57 -8.51 6.19
N GLU A 180 1.81 -9.55 6.54
CA GLU A 180 2.16 -10.95 6.28
C GLU A 180 2.33 -11.23 4.78
N MET A 181 1.47 -10.65 3.94
CA MET A 181 1.55 -10.75 2.48
C MET A 181 2.82 -10.07 1.95
N ILE A 182 3.14 -8.86 2.43
CA ILE A 182 4.36 -8.14 2.05
C ILE A 182 5.59 -8.95 2.46
N ASP A 183 5.64 -9.43 3.70
CA ASP A 183 6.75 -10.25 4.20
C ASP A 183 6.91 -11.55 3.40
N SER A 184 5.79 -12.19 3.01
CA SER A 184 5.83 -13.39 2.18
C SER A 184 6.33 -13.11 0.75
N ILE A 185 5.89 -12.01 0.13
CA ILE A 185 6.39 -11.57 -1.19
C ILE A 185 7.89 -11.31 -1.12
N ILE A 186 8.33 -10.66 -0.05
CA ILE A 186 9.73 -10.36 0.22
C ILE A 186 10.55 -11.64 0.32
N GLU A 187 10.14 -12.57 1.20
CA GLU A 187 10.85 -13.84 1.41
C GLU A 187 10.94 -14.65 0.10
N GLN A 188 9.86 -14.69 -0.68
CA GLN A 188 9.86 -15.37 -1.98
C GLN A 188 10.76 -14.68 -3.00
N THR A 189 10.81 -13.34 -2.99
CA THR A 189 11.68 -12.57 -3.88
C THR A 189 13.14 -12.83 -3.56
N GLU A 190 13.51 -12.83 -2.27
CA GLU A 190 14.85 -13.17 -1.80
C GLU A 190 15.26 -14.59 -2.21
N ARG A 191 14.40 -15.59 -1.99
CA ARG A 191 14.64 -16.98 -2.40
C ARG A 191 14.83 -17.10 -3.91
N THR A 192 14.02 -16.39 -4.69
CA THR A 192 14.08 -16.43 -6.15
C THR A 192 15.35 -15.74 -6.65
N LEU A 193 15.68 -14.54 -6.16
CA LEU A 193 16.92 -13.85 -6.51
C LEU A 193 18.16 -14.68 -6.14
N PHE A 194 18.13 -15.36 -4.99
CA PHE A 194 19.21 -16.26 -4.59
C PHE A 194 19.38 -17.43 -5.56
N LEU A 195 18.30 -18.05 -6.01
CA LEU A 195 18.34 -19.12 -7.01
C LEU A 195 18.87 -18.62 -8.36
N TRP A 196 18.40 -17.45 -8.81
CA TRP A 196 18.88 -16.85 -10.06
C TRP A 196 20.35 -16.45 -9.99
N SER A 197 20.82 -15.95 -8.84
CA SER A 197 22.24 -15.65 -8.62
C SER A 197 23.11 -16.90 -8.73
N LYS A 198 22.61 -18.04 -8.24
CA LYS A 198 23.29 -19.34 -8.36
C LYS A 198 23.28 -19.86 -9.79
N ASP A 199 22.16 -19.74 -10.50
CA ASP A 199 22.05 -20.19 -11.89
C ASP A 199 22.90 -19.32 -12.85
N LEU A 200 22.96 -18.00 -12.62
CA LEU A 200 23.89 -17.10 -13.32
C LEU A 200 25.34 -17.40 -12.98
N PHE A 201 25.66 -17.72 -11.71
CA PHE A 201 26.99 -18.16 -11.31
C PHE A 201 27.35 -19.50 -11.96
N PHE A 202 26.39 -20.42 -12.09
CA PHE A 202 26.57 -21.70 -12.78
C PHE A 202 26.80 -21.51 -14.28
N PHE A 203 26.07 -20.60 -14.93
CA PHE A 203 26.26 -20.26 -16.33
C PHE A 203 27.61 -19.55 -16.59
N CYS A 204 28.06 -18.68 -15.69
CA CYS A 204 29.38 -18.06 -15.78
C CYS A 204 30.53 -19.04 -15.49
N CYS A 205 30.34 -20.03 -14.60
CA CYS A 205 31.37 -21.02 -14.29
C CYS A 205 31.50 -22.16 -15.31
N PHE A 206 30.49 -22.39 -16.16
CA PHE A 206 30.52 -23.42 -17.23
C PHE A 206 30.76 -22.86 -18.64
N SER A 207 31.03 -21.56 -18.76
CA SER A 207 31.35 -20.89 -20.04
C SER A 207 32.86 -20.67 -20.25
N TYR A 208 33.73 -21.41 -19.56
CA TYR A 208 35.19 -21.46 -19.76
C TYR A 208 35.68 -22.89 -19.92
#